data_AF-A0A838D4N8-F1
#
_entry.id   AF-A0A838D4N8-F1
#
_cell.length_a   1.000
_cell.length_b   1.000
_cell.length_c   1.000
_cell.angle_alpha   90.00
_cell.angle_beta   90.00
_cell.angle_gamma   90.00
#
_symmetry.space_group_name_H-M   'P 1'
#
loop_
_entity.id
_entity.type
_entity.pdbx_description
1 polymer ?
#
loop_
_entity_poly.entity_id
_entity_poly.type
_entity_poly.pdbx_seq_one_letter_code
_entity_poly.pdbx_strand_id
1 'polypeptide(L)'
;MSGEAASESFEHALRAALRPVDPPQELAARLEGTLQQLSNLAAEELETWELGAMRDPRNWVRPVVAATVGTGAGAALVVLRVRYAHRRRRSRDPLDFAQRTLKAATDEARRLRR
;
A
#
# COMPACT_ATOMS: atom_id res chain seq x y z
N MET A 1 -27.32 17.99 -34.49
CA MET A 1 -28.10 17.05 -33.67
C MET A 1 -27.57 15.61 -33.73
N SER A 2 -27.04 15.10 -34.86
CA SER A 2 -26.52 13.72 -34.92
C SER A 2 -25.24 13.43 -34.12
N GLY A 3 -24.39 14.44 -33.88
CA GLY A 3 -23.15 14.26 -33.10
C GLY A 3 -23.37 14.16 -31.58
N GLU A 4 -24.43 14.79 -31.07
CA GLU A 4 -24.78 14.78 -29.65
C GLU A 4 -25.35 13.42 -29.24
N ALA A 5 -26.24 12.86 -30.07
CA ALA A 5 -26.76 11.50 -29.90
C ALA A 5 -25.66 10.41 -29.94
N ALA A 6 -24.64 10.59 -30.78
CA ALA A 6 -23.49 9.68 -30.83
C ALA A 6 -22.62 9.78 -29.57
N SER A 7 -22.42 10.98 -29.03
CA SER A 7 -21.68 11.22 -27.78
C SER A 7 -22.39 10.58 -26.58
N GLU A 8 -23.71 10.76 -26.46
CA GLU A 8 -24.50 10.16 -25.37
C GLU A 8 -24.46 8.63 -25.42
N SER A 9 -24.57 8.04 -26.62
CA SER A 9 -24.48 6.59 -26.79
C SER A 9 -23.10 6.05 -26.42
N PHE A 10 -22.03 6.76 -26.82
CA PHE A 10 -20.66 6.42 -26.45
C PHE A 10 -20.42 6.51 -24.94
N GLU A 11 -20.88 7.58 -24.30
CA GLU A 11 -20.72 7.79 -22.86
C GLU A 11 -21.50 6.75 -22.05
N HIS A 12 -22.67 6.34 -22.54
CA HIS A 12 -23.46 5.25 -21.98
C HIS A 12 -22.72 3.91 -22.08
N ALA A 13 -22.13 3.62 -23.24
CA ALA A 13 -21.32 2.42 -23.44
C ALA A 13 -20.08 2.42 -22.53
N LEU A 14 -19.43 3.58 -22.36
CA LEU A 14 -18.27 3.72 -21.47
C LEU A 14 -18.66 3.47 -20.01
N ARG A 15 -19.80 4.01 -19.56
CA ARG A 15 -20.31 3.80 -18.20
C ARG A 15 -20.67 2.34 -17.93
N ALA A 16 -21.22 1.66 -18.93
CA ALA A 16 -21.51 0.23 -18.85
C ALA A 16 -20.22 -0.60 -18.78
N ALA A 17 -19.23 -0.28 -19.63
CA ALA A 17 -17.94 -0.96 -19.68
C ALA A 17 -17.10 -0.73 -18.42
N LEU A 18 -17.21 0.45 -17.79
CA LEU A 18 -16.50 0.82 -16.56
C LEU A 18 -17.31 0.56 -15.29
N ARG A 19 -18.38 -0.25 -15.35
CA ARG A 19 -19.08 -0.67 -14.12
C ARG A 19 -18.07 -1.36 -13.19
N PRO A 20 -18.07 -1.04 -11.89
CA PRO A 20 -17.18 -1.69 -10.94
C PRO A 20 -17.33 -3.21 -11.01
N VAL A 21 -16.24 -3.90 -11.36
CA VAL A 21 -16.16 -5.36 -11.33
C VAL A 21 -15.78 -5.81 -9.93
N ASP A 22 -16.40 -6.90 -9.45
CA ASP A 22 -15.94 -7.50 -8.21
C ASP A 22 -14.61 -8.21 -8.44
N PRO A 23 -13.57 -7.90 -7.65
CA PRO A 23 -12.27 -8.53 -7.80
C PRO A 23 -12.36 -10.03 -7.46
N PRO A 24 -11.56 -10.90 -8.13
CA PRO A 24 -11.48 -12.32 -7.81
C PRO A 24 -11.13 -12.55 -6.33
N GLN A 25 -11.69 -13.61 -5.74
CA GLN A 25 -11.50 -13.97 -4.32
C GLN A 25 -10.01 -14.09 -3.93
N GLU A 26 -9.19 -14.58 -4.86
CA GLU A 26 -7.76 -14.84 -4.67
C GLU A 26 -6.87 -13.62 -4.87
N LEU A 27 -7.36 -12.55 -5.51
CA LEU A 27 -6.57 -11.37 -5.83
C LEU A 27 -5.95 -10.74 -4.56
N ALA A 28 -6.74 -10.67 -3.49
CA ALA A 28 -6.29 -10.13 -2.22
C ALA A 28 -5.14 -10.96 -1.63
N ALA A 29 -5.25 -12.30 -1.64
CA ALA A 29 -4.21 -13.19 -1.13
C ALA A 29 -2.93 -13.11 -1.98
N ARG A 30 -3.06 -13.07 -3.31
CA ARG A 30 -1.92 -12.92 -4.21
C ARG A 30 -1.20 -11.57 -4.03
N LEU A 31 -1.97 -10.49 -3.90
CA LEU A 31 -1.42 -9.15 -3.70
C LEU A 31 -0.74 -9.04 -2.33
N GLU A 32 -1.34 -9.60 -1.28
CA GLU A 32 -0.72 -9.68 0.04
C GLU A 32 0.63 -10.41 -0.02
N GLY A 33 0.68 -11.58 -0.67
CA GLY A 33 1.95 -12.31 -0.85
C GLY A 33 3.01 -11.50 -1.59
N THR A 34 2.63 -10.83 -2.68
CA THR A 34 3.56 -10.01 -3.48
C THR A 34 4.09 -8.83 -2.68
N LEU A 35 3.23 -8.11 -1.96
CA LEU A 35 3.65 -6.97 -1.17
C LEU A 35 4.52 -7.39 0.02
N GLN A 36 4.25 -8.54 0.64
CA GLN A 36 5.09 -9.10 1.70
C GLN A 36 6.49 -9.48 1.17
N GLN A 37 6.56 -10.06 -0.04
CA GLN A 37 7.84 -10.34 -0.69
C GLN A 37 8.63 -9.06 -0.95
N LEU A 38 7.98 -8.03 -1.50
CA LEU A 38 8.64 -6.74 -1.77
C LEU A 38 9.12 -6.06 -0.50
N SER A 39 8.34 -6.10 0.60
CA SER A 39 8.79 -5.53 1.87
C SER A 39 9.99 -6.28 2.46
N ASN A 40 10.04 -7.60 2.33
CA ASN A 40 11.15 -8.39 2.83
C ASN A 40 12.42 -8.13 2.02
N LEU A 41 12.34 -8.12 0.69
CA LEU A 41 13.47 -7.78 -0.17
C LEU A 41 14.01 -6.37 0.12
N ALA A 42 13.13 -5.40 0.32
CA ALA A 42 13.52 -4.06 0.72
C ALA A 42 14.22 -4.03 2.09
N ALA A 43 13.75 -4.82 3.06
CA ALA A 43 14.38 -4.91 4.37
C ALA A 43 15.78 -5.53 4.29
N GLU A 44 15.94 -6.63 3.56
CA GLU A 44 17.24 -7.29 3.34
C GLU A 44 18.26 -6.33 2.69
N GLU A 45 17.82 -5.54 1.71
CA GLU A 45 18.66 -4.54 1.04
C GLU A 45 19.09 -3.40 1.99
N LEU A 46 18.21 -2.99 2.91
CA LEU A 46 18.55 -1.98 3.92
C LEU A 46 19.44 -2.53 5.03
N GLU A 47 19.23 -3.77 5.46
CA GLU A 47 20.08 -4.44 6.45
C GLU A 47 21.50 -4.67 5.92
N THR A 48 21.62 -4.99 4.63
CA THR A 48 22.92 -5.14 3.94
C THR A 48 23.60 -3.79 3.71
N TRP A 49 22.88 -2.67 3.82
CA TRP A 49 23.45 -1.34 3.62
C TRP A 49 24.30 -0.89 4.82
N GLU A 50 25.62 -0.97 4.69
CA GLU A 50 26.55 -0.51 5.72
C GLU A 50 26.61 1.03 5.84
N LEU A 51 26.68 1.53 7.09
CA LEU A 51 26.77 2.97 7.41
C LEU A 51 27.98 3.67 6.75
N GLY A 52 29.06 2.95 6.43
CA GLY A 52 30.22 3.49 5.71
C GLY A 52 29.91 3.95 4.28
N ALA A 53 28.89 3.38 3.65
CA ALA A 53 28.43 3.77 2.30
C ALA A 53 27.68 5.12 2.30
N MET A 54 27.35 5.70 3.45
CA MET A 54 26.76 7.05 3.54
C MET A 54 27.70 8.15 3.04
N ARG A 55 29.01 7.90 2.96
CA ARG A 55 30.00 8.93 2.60
C ARG A 55 29.96 9.36 1.13
N ASP A 56 29.44 8.53 0.23
CA ASP A 56 29.23 8.87 -1.18
C ASP A 56 27.73 8.87 -1.53
N PRO A 57 27.14 10.04 -1.87
CA PRO A 57 25.72 10.16 -2.19
C PRO A 57 25.30 9.35 -3.44
N ARG A 58 26.23 8.99 -4.32
CA ARG A 58 25.92 8.18 -5.50
C ARG A 58 25.59 6.72 -5.14
N ASN A 59 26.10 6.25 -4.01
CA ASN A 59 25.80 4.90 -3.51
C ASN A 59 24.44 4.82 -2.79
N TRP A 60 23.73 5.94 -2.63
CA TRP A 60 22.44 5.97 -1.93
C TRP A 60 21.27 5.53 -2.80
N VAL A 61 21.43 5.49 -4.12
CA VAL A 61 20.33 5.19 -5.06
C VAL A 61 19.62 3.89 -4.71
N ARG A 62 20.38 2.80 -4.53
CA ARG A 62 19.84 1.48 -4.22
C ARG A 62 19.14 1.42 -2.85
N PRO A 63 19.72 1.92 -1.75
CA PRO A 63 19.04 2.03 -0.45
C PRO A 63 17.80 2.92 -0.46
N VAL A 64 17.82 4.04 -1.18
CA VAL A 64 16.65 4.94 -1.30
C VAL A 64 15.51 4.24 -2.04
N VAL A 65 15.83 3.51 -3.11
CA VAL A 65 14.85 2.67 -3.81
C VAL A 65 14.30 1.59 -2.87
N ALA A 66 15.17 0.88 -2.14
CA ALA A 66 14.74 -0.13 -1.17
C ALA A 66 13.81 0.46 -0.10
N ALA A 67 14.19 1.58 0.52
CA ALA A 67 13.35 2.27 1.50
C ALA A 67 12.00 2.69 0.93
N THR A 68 11.97 3.23 -0.28
CA THR A 68 10.74 3.66 -0.95
C THR A 68 9.83 2.46 -1.25
N VAL A 69 10.39 1.38 -1.80
CA VAL A 69 9.66 0.13 -2.11
C VAL A 69 9.14 -0.51 -0.83
N GLY A 70 9.97 -0.64 0.21
CA GLY A 70 9.58 -1.23 1.49
C GLY A 70 8.47 -0.44 2.17
N THR A 71 8.57 0.89 2.21
CA THR A 71 7.54 1.76 2.80
C THR A 71 6.24 1.69 1.99
N GLY A 72 6.33 1.74 0.66
CA GLY A 72 5.17 1.66 -0.23
C GLY A 72 4.46 0.31 -0.12
N ALA A 73 5.20 -0.80 -0.12
CA ALA A 73 4.66 -2.15 0.00
C ALA A 73 4.03 -2.39 1.38
N GLY A 74 4.69 -1.95 2.46
CA GLY A 74 4.17 -2.04 3.83
C GLY A 74 2.88 -1.23 4.02
N ALA A 75 2.83 0.01 3.52
CA ALA A 75 1.62 0.83 3.58
C ALA A 75 0.47 0.20 2.78
N ALA A 76 0.76 -0.32 1.57
CA ALA A 76 -0.22 -1.01 0.75
C ALA A 76 -0.77 -2.28 1.43
N LEU A 77 0.07 -3.05 2.13
CA LEU A 77 -0.37 -4.22 2.92
C LEU A 77 -1.36 -3.84 4.01
N VAL A 78 -1.08 -2.76 4.76
CA VAL A 78 -1.98 -2.28 5.81
C VAL A 78 -3.33 -1.89 5.21
N VAL A 79 -3.33 -1.11 4.13
CA VAL A 79 -4.56 -0.70 3.44
C VAL A 79 -5.33 -1.92 2.92
N LEU A 80 -4.65 -2.87 2.30
CA LEU A 80 -5.25 -4.10 1.78
C LEU A 80 -5.92 -4.91 2.90
N ARG A 81 -5.23 -5.11 4.03
CA ARG A 81 -5.77 -5.82 5.20
C ARG A 81 -6.96 -5.11 5.82
N VAL A 82 -6.91 -3.79 5.96
CA VAL A 82 -8.04 -2.99 6.49
C VAL A 82 -9.26 -3.12 5.57
N ARG A 83 -9.06 -2.97 4.25
CA ARG A 83 -10.15 -3.09 3.26
C ARG A 83 -10.76 -4.49 3.24
N TYR A 84 -9.92 -5.52 3.32
CA TYR A 84 -10.38 -6.92 3.32
C TYR A 84 -11.08 -7.30 4.63
N ALA A 85 -10.58 -6.84 5.78
CA ALA A 85 -11.22 -6.99 7.07
C ALA A 85 -12.59 -6.32 7.11
N HIS A 86 -12.73 -5.13 6.53
CA HIS A 86 -14.00 -4.41 6.43
C HIS A 86 -15.02 -5.13 5.53
N ARG A 87 -14.59 -5.68 4.38
CA ARG A 87 -15.47 -6.51 3.53
C ARG A 87 -15.94 -7.78 4.24
N ARG A 88 -15.06 -8.43 5.03
CA ARG A 88 -15.42 -9.67 5.75
C ARG A 88 -16.17 -9.43 7.07
N ARG A 89 -16.06 -8.24 7.67
CA ARG A 89 -16.65 -7.95 8.98
C ARG A 89 -17.43 -6.63 8.94
N ARG A 90 -18.75 -6.75 8.86
CA ARG A 90 -19.67 -5.61 8.98
C ARG A 90 -19.75 -5.00 10.40
N SER A 91 -18.92 -5.39 11.39
CA SER A 91 -19.13 -4.96 12.80
C SER A 91 -17.93 -4.96 13.80
N ARG A 92 -16.65 -4.91 13.41
CA ARG A 92 -15.57 -4.61 14.41
C ARG A 92 -14.46 -3.82 13.74
N ASP A 93 -14.18 -2.63 14.26
CA ASP A 93 -13.37 -1.60 13.61
C ASP A 93 -11.86 -1.88 13.72
N PRO A 94 -11.19 -2.34 12.65
CA PRO A 94 -9.75 -2.60 12.65
C PRO A 94 -8.93 -1.30 12.66
N LEU A 95 -9.55 -0.16 12.32
CA LEU A 95 -8.90 1.15 12.40
C LEU A 95 -8.61 1.51 13.85
N ASP A 96 -9.49 1.17 14.79
CA ASP A 96 -9.28 1.45 16.22
C ASP A 96 -8.08 0.66 16.77
N PHE A 97 -7.85 -0.57 16.29
CA PHE A 97 -6.67 -1.36 16.65
C PHE A 97 -5.38 -0.77 16.05
N ALA A 98 -5.39 -0.45 14.75
CA ALA A 98 -4.25 0.16 14.06
C ALA A 98 -3.91 1.55 14.64
N GLN A 99 -4.93 2.33 15.00
CA GLN A 99 -4.80 3.64 15.60
C GLN A 99 -4.20 3.53 17.01
N ARG A 100 -4.57 2.51 17.80
CA ARG A 100 -3.92 2.21 19.09
C ARG A 100 -2.47 1.79 18.94
N THR A 101 -2.13 0.98 17.93
CA THR A 101 -0.73 0.57 17.69
C THR A 101 0.12 1.74 17.24
N LEU A 102 -0.42 2.58 16.36
CA LEU A 102 0.25 3.80 15.90
C LEU A 102 0.47 4.79 17.04
N LYS A 103 -0.54 4.97 17.92
CA LYS A 103 -0.42 5.83 19.11
C LYS A 103 0.64 5.31 20.07
N ALA A 104 0.67 3.99 20.31
CA ALA A 104 1.69 3.37 21.14
C ALA A 104 3.10 3.58 20.55
N ALA A 105 3.27 3.38 19.25
CA ALA A 105 4.57 3.58 18.59
C ALA A 105 5.03 5.05 18.60
N THR A 106 4.11 6.01 18.43
CA THR A 106 4.44 7.44 18.47
C THR A 106 4.72 7.94 19.89
N ASP A 107 4.02 7.44 20.89
CA ASP A 107 4.29 7.77 22.29
C ASP A 107 5.64 7.18 22.73
N GLU A 108 6.00 5.97 22.30
CA GLU A 108 7.32 5.36 22.54
C GLU A 108 8.45 6.18 21.89
N ALA A 109 8.29 6.57 20.63
CA ALA A 109 9.26 7.40 19.91
C ALA A 109 9.43 8.79 20.53
N ARG A 110 8.35 9.37 21.07
CA ARG A 110 8.41 10.65 21.80
C ARG A 110 9.12 10.50 23.14
N ARG A 111 9.00 9.33 23.79
CA ARG A 111 9.67 9.00 25.05
C ARG A 111 11.17 8.84 24.88
N LEU A 112 11.61 8.24 23.78
CA LEU A 112 13.04 8.05 23.46
C LEU A 112 13.76 9.35 23.02
N ARG A 113 13.00 10.40 22.67
CA ARG A 113 13.52 11.70 22.24
C ARG A 113 13.62 12.74 23.38
N ARG A 114 13.26 12.37 24.61
CA ARG A 114 13.39 13.20 25.82
C ARG A 114 14.43 12.60 26.75
#